data_AF-A0A2C9ZZH6-F1
#
_entry.id   AF-A0A2C9ZZH6-F1
#
_cell.length_a   1.000
_cell.length_b   1.000
_cell.length_c   1.000
_cell.angle_alpha   90.00
_cell.angle_beta   90.00
_cell.angle_gamma   90.00
#
_symmetry.space_group_name_H-M   'P 1'
#
loop_
_entity.id
_entity.type
_entity.pdbx_description
1 polymer ?
#
loop_
_entity_poly.entity_id
_entity_poly.type
_entity_poly.pdbx_seq_one_letter_code
_entity_poly.pdbx_strand_id
1 'polypeptide(L)'
;MNITYVGIAVVIVFALVYLYFRAENYRKELAIYRRKADSASKVGRQLAQQVHDFAKADFLLLKERFTRIQTGGSSNIQTLRFTSILFEAAEDVIAQTSMNDKTVIEAFKEYINQSGQYGFGDFSQFLLQESEHKQQLWQRNTLKDYLQLCKTCLLDLES
;
A
#
# COMPACT_ATOMS: atom_id res chain seq x y z
N MET A 1 -40.03 -59.71 9.51
CA MET A 1 -38.96 -58.79 9.97
C MET A 1 -38.10 -58.32 8.78
N ASN A 2 -38.72 -57.86 7.68
CA ASN A 2 -38.02 -57.44 6.45
C ASN A 2 -38.47 -56.04 5.99
N ILE A 3 -39.75 -55.70 6.14
CA ILE A 3 -40.34 -54.44 5.66
C ILE A 3 -39.77 -53.21 6.37
N THR A 4 -39.52 -53.28 7.68
CA THR A 4 -38.96 -52.16 8.47
C THR A 4 -37.51 -51.86 8.12
N TYR A 5 -36.68 -52.89 7.91
CA TYR A 5 -35.29 -52.72 7.48
C TYR A 5 -35.19 -52.18 6.06
N VAL A 6 -36.08 -52.61 5.16
CA VAL A 6 -36.18 -52.06 3.80
C VAL A 6 -36.62 -50.59 3.84
N GLY A 7 -37.57 -50.22 4.69
CA GLY A 7 -38.00 -48.83 4.87
C GLY A 7 -36.86 -47.91 5.36
N ILE A 8 -36.08 -48.36 6.34
CA ILE A 8 -34.91 -47.61 6.85
C ILE A 8 -33.85 -47.46 5.76
N ALA A 9 -33.57 -48.52 4.99
CA ALA A 9 -32.58 -48.47 3.90
C ALA A 9 -32.97 -47.45 2.82
N VAL A 10 -34.26 -47.38 2.45
CA VAL A 10 -34.75 -46.40 1.47
C VAL A 10 -34.58 -44.97 1.97
N VAL A 11 -34.92 -44.68 3.24
CA VAL A 11 -34.75 -43.35 3.82
C VAL A 11 -33.28 -42.92 3.84
N ILE A 12 -32.36 -43.82 4.17
CA ILE A 12 -30.92 -43.55 4.16
C ILE A 12 -30.44 -43.23 2.74
N VAL A 13 -30.87 -43.99 1.73
CA VAL A 13 -30.50 -43.72 0.33
C VAL A 13 -31.01 -42.36 -0.12
N PHE A 14 -32.27 -42.01 0.19
CA PHE A 14 -32.80 -40.67 -0.13
C PHE A 14 -32.03 -39.55 0.59
N ALA A 15 -31.67 -39.75 1.85
CA ALA A 15 -30.85 -38.78 2.60
C ALA A 15 -29.46 -38.60 1.98
N LEU A 16 -28.80 -39.69 1.57
CA LEU A 16 -27.50 -39.63 0.90
C LEU A 16 -27.58 -38.93 -0.46
N VAL A 17 -28.61 -39.21 -1.26
CA VAL A 17 -28.85 -38.53 -2.54
C VAL A 17 -29.10 -37.04 -2.32
N TYR A 18 -29.93 -36.67 -1.34
CA TYR A 18 -30.18 -35.27 -0.99
C TYR A 18 -28.90 -34.54 -0.55
N LEU A 19 -28.11 -35.15 0.34
CA LEU A 19 -26.84 -34.59 0.80
C LEU A 19 -25.83 -34.47 -0.35
N TYR A 20 -25.79 -35.43 -1.27
CA TYR A 20 -24.94 -35.38 -2.44
C TYR A 20 -25.29 -34.18 -3.33
N PHE A 21 -26.56 -34.01 -3.70
CA PHE A 21 -27.00 -32.86 -4.50
C PHE A 21 -26.72 -31.53 -3.80
N ARG A 22 -26.95 -31.46 -2.49
CA ARG A 22 -26.66 -30.26 -1.69
C ARG A 22 -25.16 -29.95 -1.67
N ALA A 23 -24.31 -30.96 -1.49
CA ALA A 23 -22.85 -30.80 -1.54
C ALA A 23 -22.39 -30.35 -2.93
N GLU A 24 -22.97 -30.89 -3.99
CA GLU A 24 -22.64 -30.49 -5.37
C GLU A 24 -23.04 -29.04 -5.65
N ASN A 25 -24.20 -28.60 -5.17
CA ASN A 25 -24.64 -27.21 -5.26
C ASN A 25 -23.69 -26.26 -4.52
N TYR A 26 -23.28 -26.59 -3.28
CA TYR A 26 -22.28 -25.80 -2.56
C TYR A 26 -20.92 -25.77 -3.27
N ARG A 27 -20.48 -26.88 -3.86
CA ARG A 27 -19.24 -26.90 -4.65
C ARG A 27 -19.32 -25.97 -5.87
N LYS A 28 -20.47 -25.93 -6.55
CA LYS A 28 -20.73 -25.02 -7.69
C LYS A 28 -20.71 -23.56 -7.24
N GLU A 29 -21.39 -23.22 -6.16
CA GLU A 29 -21.37 -21.87 -5.59
C GLU A 29 -19.95 -21.44 -5.20
N LEU A 30 -19.22 -22.30 -4.49
CA LEU A 30 -17.86 -22.02 -4.05
C LEU A 30 -16.90 -21.81 -5.23
N ALA A 31 -17.08 -22.55 -6.32
CA ALA A 31 -16.33 -22.34 -7.55
C ALA A 31 -16.62 -20.97 -8.20
N ILE A 32 -17.89 -20.52 -8.17
CA ILE A 32 -18.27 -19.19 -8.66
C ILE A 32 -17.66 -18.10 -7.78
N TYR A 33 -17.73 -18.22 -6.45
CA TYR A 33 -17.12 -17.25 -5.53
C TYR A 33 -15.61 -17.17 -5.68
N ARG A 34 -14.92 -18.32 -5.83
CA ARG A 34 -13.47 -18.33 -6.10
C ARG A 34 -13.13 -17.59 -7.39
N ARG A 35 -13.84 -17.87 -8.48
CA ARG A 35 -13.63 -17.15 -9.76
C ARG A 35 -13.85 -15.64 -9.62
N LYS A 36 -14.86 -15.22 -8.86
CA LYS A 36 -15.11 -13.79 -8.58
C LYS A 36 -13.97 -13.18 -7.77
N ALA A 37 -13.48 -13.88 -6.73
CA ALA A 37 -12.35 -13.44 -5.92
C ALA A 37 -11.05 -13.34 -6.74
N ASP A 38 -10.76 -14.32 -7.59
CA ASP A 38 -9.58 -14.32 -8.47
C ASP A 38 -9.64 -13.15 -9.47
N SER A 39 -10.82 -12.91 -10.05
CA SER A 39 -11.04 -11.76 -10.94
C SER A 39 -10.84 -10.43 -10.21
N ALA A 40 -11.43 -10.29 -9.02
CA ALA A 40 -11.25 -9.09 -8.20
C ALA A 40 -9.79 -8.87 -7.79
N SER A 41 -9.08 -9.95 -7.45
CA SER A 41 -7.64 -9.90 -7.13
C SER A 41 -6.82 -9.45 -8.34
N LYS A 42 -7.13 -9.96 -9.53
CA LYS A 42 -6.44 -9.55 -10.77
C LYS A 42 -6.67 -8.08 -11.08
N VAL A 43 -7.91 -7.60 -10.98
CA VAL A 43 -8.25 -6.17 -11.16
C VAL A 43 -7.56 -5.32 -10.09
N GLY A 44 -7.54 -5.77 -8.83
CA GLY A 44 -6.85 -5.10 -7.73
C GLY A 44 -5.35 -4.93 -7.99
N ARG A 45 -4.67 -5.97 -8.49
CA ARG A 45 -3.25 -5.88 -8.88
C ARG A 45 -3.01 -4.92 -10.04
N GLN A 46 -3.90 -4.91 -11.04
CA GLN A 46 -3.81 -3.96 -12.15
C GLN A 46 -3.96 -2.52 -11.67
N LEU A 47 -4.92 -2.26 -10.78
CA LEU A 47 -5.11 -0.93 -10.20
C LEU A 47 -3.91 -0.52 -9.35
N ALA A 48 -3.39 -1.42 -8.50
CA ALA A 48 -2.18 -1.18 -7.72
C ALA A 48 -0.98 -0.79 -8.61
N GLN A 49 -0.79 -1.51 -9.73
CA GLN A 49 0.25 -1.18 -10.70
C GLN A 49 0.03 0.20 -11.32
N GLN A 50 -1.20 0.56 -11.69
CA GLN A 50 -1.50 1.89 -12.21
C GLN A 50 -1.22 3.01 -11.19
N VAL A 51 -1.56 2.79 -9.92
CA VAL A 51 -1.23 3.73 -8.84
C VAL A 51 0.29 3.87 -8.67
N HIS A 52 1.01 2.75 -8.72
CA HIS A 52 2.48 2.75 -8.69
C HIS A 52 3.06 3.59 -9.83
N ASP A 53 2.65 3.30 -11.07
CA ASP A 53 3.18 3.96 -12.27
C ASP A 53 2.88 5.47 -12.26
N PHE A 54 1.67 5.85 -11.83
CA PHE A 54 1.29 7.26 -11.71
C PHE A 54 2.09 7.99 -10.62
N ALA A 55 2.19 7.40 -9.43
CA ALA A 55 2.97 7.98 -8.33
C ALA A 55 4.45 8.12 -8.68
N LYS A 56 5.00 7.12 -9.37
CA LYS A 56 6.39 7.14 -9.86
C LYS A 56 6.59 8.24 -10.90
N ALA A 57 5.67 8.40 -11.85
CA ALA A 57 5.75 9.45 -12.87
C ALA A 57 5.70 10.86 -12.24
N ASP A 58 4.79 11.10 -11.28
CA ASP A 58 4.69 12.37 -10.57
C ASP A 58 5.96 12.65 -9.73
N PHE A 59 6.48 11.62 -9.06
CA PHE A 59 7.70 11.72 -8.28
C PHE A 59 8.94 12.01 -9.14
N LEU A 60 9.06 11.43 -10.34
CA LEU A 60 10.19 11.69 -11.24
C LEU A 60 10.31 13.19 -11.60
N LEU A 61 9.18 13.85 -11.84
CA LEU A 61 9.16 15.30 -12.11
C LEU A 61 9.64 16.11 -10.90
N LEU A 62 9.22 15.73 -9.70
CA LEU A 62 9.70 16.35 -8.46
C LEU A 62 11.19 16.09 -8.26
N LYS A 63 11.66 14.86 -8.49
CA LYS A 63 13.06 14.45 -8.29
C LYS A 63 14.01 15.21 -9.20
N GLU A 64 13.62 15.43 -10.45
CA GLU A 64 14.41 16.22 -11.39
C GLU A 64 14.58 17.66 -10.90
N ARG A 65 13.50 18.29 -10.42
CA ARG A 65 13.56 19.64 -9.83
C ARG A 65 14.43 19.68 -8.58
N PHE A 66 14.27 18.71 -7.68
CA PHE A 66 15.06 18.62 -6.46
C PHE A 66 16.55 18.51 -6.77
N THR A 67 16.92 17.66 -7.74
CA THR A 67 18.32 17.46 -8.16
C THR A 67 18.94 18.79 -8.64
N ARG A 68 18.19 19.60 -9.40
CA ARG A 68 18.67 20.92 -9.85
C ARG A 68 18.95 21.85 -8.67
N ILE A 69 18.03 21.91 -7.70
CA ILE A 69 18.20 22.73 -6.48
C ILE A 69 19.38 22.24 -5.65
N GLN A 70 19.53 20.93 -5.49
CA GLN A 70 20.64 20.33 -4.75
C GLN A 70 21.99 20.67 -5.38
N THR A 71 22.09 20.69 -6.72
CA THR A 71 23.31 21.10 -7.43
C THR A 71 23.56 22.61 -7.38
N GLY A 72 22.51 23.43 -7.30
CA GLY A 72 22.61 24.89 -7.20
C GLY A 72 23.00 25.39 -5.81
N GLY A 73 22.82 24.55 -4.78
CA GLY A 73 23.00 24.91 -3.38
C GLY A 73 21.81 25.71 -2.84
N SER A 74 21.36 25.37 -1.63
CA SER A 74 20.30 26.10 -0.92
C SER A 74 20.88 26.74 0.34
N SER A 75 20.38 27.94 0.67
CA SER A 75 20.71 28.65 1.90
C SER A 75 20.18 27.94 3.15
N ASN A 76 19.13 27.12 3.02
CA ASN A 76 18.50 26.40 4.11
C ASN A 76 18.98 24.93 4.17
N ILE A 77 20.12 24.73 4.81
CA ILE A 77 20.80 23.42 4.92
C ILE A 77 19.93 22.37 5.64
N GLN A 78 19.16 22.78 6.65
CA GLN A 78 18.33 21.84 7.41
C GLN A 78 17.14 21.33 6.59
N THR A 79 16.42 22.23 5.93
CA THR A 79 15.32 21.84 5.04
C THR A 79 15.85 21.04 3.84
N LEU A 80 17.02 21.40 3.29
CA LEU A 80 17.64 20.64 2.20
C LEU A 80 17.94 19.19 2.62
N ARG A 81 18.46 19.00 3.84
CA ARG A 81 18.74 17.67 4.40
C ARG A 81 17.47 16.86 4.63
N PHE A 82 16.44 17.46 5.23
CA PHE A 82 15.14 16.79 5.44
C PHE A 82 14.52 16.36 4.11
N THR A 83 14.50 17.27 3.13
CA THR A 83 13.98 16.98 1.80
C THR A 83 14.79 15.90 1.09
N SER A 84 16.13 15.89 1.22
CA SER A 84 16.96 14.83 0.63
C SER A 84 16.55 13.45 1.13
N ILE A 85 16.35 13.29 2.44
CA ILE A 85 15.94 12.02 3.06
C ILE A 85 14.57 11.57 2.52
N LEU A 86 13.61 12.50 2.41
CA LEU A 86 12.29 12.20 1.81
C LEU A 86 12.41 11.72 0.36
N PHE A 87 13.25 12.37 -0.44
CA PHE A 87 13.42 12.05 -1.84
C PHE A 87 14.21 10.76 -2.07
N GLU A 88 15.19 10.45 -1.21
CA GLU A 88 15.94 9.19 -1.24
C GLU A 88 15.04 8.00 -0.90
N ALA A 89 14.17 8.14 0.11
CA ALA A 89 13.25 7.08 0.53
C ALA A 89 12.04 6.91 -0.41
N ALA A 90 11.73 7.90 -1.24
CA ALA A 90 10.47 7.95 -1.96
C ALA A 90 10.25 6.79 -2.94
N GLU A 91 11.29 6.31 -3.63
CA GLU A 91 11.15 5.19 -4.57
C GLU A 91 10.70 3.91 -3.86
N ASP A 92 11.32 3.62 -2.71
CA ASP A 92 10.98 2.44 -1.90
C ASP A 92 9.62 2.60 -1.21
N VAL A 93 9.29 3.81 -0.73
CA VAL A 93 7.98 4.12 -0.16
C VAL A 93 6.88 3.95 -1.21
N ILE A 94 7.05 4.48 -2.42
CA ILE A 94 6.08 4.33 -3.51
C ILE A 94 5.91 2.85 -3.86
N ALA A 95 7.01 2.08 -3.97
CA ALA A 95 6.96 0.65 -4.28
C ALA A 95 6.18 -0.14 -3.21
N GLN A 96 6.51 0.03 -1.93
CA GLN A 96 5.92 -0.76 -0.85
C GLN A 96 4.46 -0.36 -0.55
N THR A 97 4.10 0.91 -0.73
CA THR A 97 2.75 1.40 -0.44
C THR A 97 1.77 1.13 -1.58
N SER A 98 2.21 1.23 -2.84
CA SER A 98 1.34 0.96 -3.99
C SER A 98 0.95 -0.51 -4.12
N MET A 99 1.80 -1.43 -3.66
CA MET A 99 1.51 -2.87 -3.65
C MET A 99 0.73 -3.33 -2.40
N ASN A 100 0.28 -2.39 -1.55
CA ASN A 100 -0.47 -2.65 -0.32
C ASN A 100 0.29 -3.47 0.73
N ASP A 101 1.62 -3.53 0.65
CA ASP A 101 2.42 -4.31 1.60
C ASP A 101 2.58 -3.58 2.94
N LYS A 102 2.74 -2.24 2.90
CA LYS A 102 2.97 -1.41 4.11
C LYS A 102 2.38 -0.02 3.97
N THR A 103 2.16 0.63 5.10
CA THR A 103 1.82 2.07 5.12
C THR A 103 3.04 2.94 4.80
N VAL A 104 2.83 4.21 4.44
CA VAL A 104 3.91 5.16 4.09
C VAL A 104 4.92 5.27 5.22
N ILE A 105 4.43 5.47 6.45
CA ILE A 105 5.28 5.65 7.63
C ILE A 105 6.09 4.38 7.92
N GLU A 106 5.50 3.19 7.75
CA GLU A 106 6.20 1.92 7.95
C GLU A 106 7.29 1.71 6.90
N ALA A 107 6.97 1.90 5.62
CA ALA A 107 7.92 1.77 4.53
C ALA A 107 9.08 2.77 4.68
N PHE A 108 8.77 4.02 5.07
CA PHE A 108 9.76 5.06 5.29
C PHE A 108 10.64 4.76 6.51
N LYS A 109 10.04 4.32 7.62
CA LYS A 109 10.77 3.93 8.83
C LYS A 109 11.72 2.76 8.55
N GLU A 110 11.28 1.79 7.76
CA GLU A 110 12.12 0.67 7.36
C GLU A 110 13.29 1.12 6.49
N TYR A 111 13.03 1.96 5.48
CA TYR A 111 14.07 2.53 4.64
C TYR A 111 15.12 3.28 5.46
N ILE A 112 14.68 4.22 6.31
CA ILE A 112 15.59 5.02 7.12
C ILE A 112 16.44 4.15 8.05
N ASN A 113 15.85 3.13 8.66
CA ASN A 113 16.60 2.27 9.59
C ASN A 113 17.60 1.34 8.87
N GLN A 114 17.38 1.04 7.59
CA GLN A 114 18.27 0.18 6.80
C GLN A 114 19.35 0.97 6.03
N SER A 115 18.98 2.13 5.50
CA SER A 115 19.77 2.88 4.51
C SER A 115 20.18 4.28 4.99
N GLY A 116 19.58 4.78 6.07
CA GLY A 116 19.78 6.14 6.55
C GLY A 116 21.06 6.34 7.36
N GLN A 117 21.79 7.42 7.07
CA GLN A 117 22.81 7.96 7.99
C GLN A 117 22.20 8.50 9.30
N TYR A 118 20.90 8.77 9.31
CA TYR A 118 20.16 9.37 10.41
C TYR A 118 18.99 8.48 10.81
N GLY A 119 18.67 8.41 12.10
CA GLY A 119 17.62 7.54 12.59
C GLY A 119 16.22 8.11 12.34
N PHE A 120 15.20 7.25 12.37
CA PHE A 120 13.80 7.69 12.29
C PHE A 120 13.42 8.67 13.41
N GLY A 121 14.06 8.55 14.58
CA GLY A 121 13.88 9.48 15.70
C GLY A 121 14.30 10.91 15.35
N ASP A 122 15.45 11.07 14.69
CA ASP A 122 15.94 12.39 14.25
C ASP A 122 14.95 13.02 13.27
N PHE A 123 14.52 12.24 12.26
CA PHE A 123 13.52 12.69 11.28
C PHE A 123 12.22 13.13 11.95
N SER A 124 11.72 12.36 12.91
CA SER A 124 10.49 12.70 13.63
C SER A 124 10.65 13.98 14.45
N GLN A 125 11.82 14.23 15.02
CA GLN A 125 12.09 15.47 15.76
C GLN A 125 12.16 16.68 14.82
N PHE A 126 12.77 16.54 13.64
CA PHE A 126 12.76 17.58 12.61
C PHE A 126 11.34 17.91 12.15
N LEU A 127 10.51 16.89 11.89
CA LEU A 127 9.12 17.10 11.47
C LEU A 127 8.30 17.88 12.53
N LEU A 128 8.57 17.68 13.82
CA LEU A 128 7.89 18.42 14.89
C LEU A 128 8.26 19.90 14.95
N GLN A 129 9.43 20.27 14.41
CA GLN A 129 9.89 21.66 14.33
C GLN A 129 9.39 22.38 13.08
N GLU A 130 8.85 21.63 12.12
CA GLU A 130 8.30 22.12 10.86
C GLU A 130 6.85 22.59 11.00
N SER A 131 6.32 23.21 9.94
CA SER A 131 4.97 23.77 9.92
C SER A 131 3.88 22.72 10.21
N GLU A 132 2.80 23.15 10.87
CA GLU A 132 1.64 22.30 11.19
C GLU A 132 1.08 21.60 9.94
N HIS A 133 1.12 22.30 8.79
CA HIS A 133 0.69 21.73 7.52
C HIS A 133 1.50 20.49 7.11
N LYS A 134 2.84 20.52 7.25
CA LYS A 134 3.71 19.38 6.96
C LYS A 134 3.46 18.21 7.92
N GLN A 135 3.22 18.51 9.19
CA GLN A 135 2.89 17.50 10.20
C GLN A 135 1.56 16.81 9.88
N GLN A 136 0.53 17.56 9.47
CA GLN A 136 -0.76 17.01 9.06
C GLN A 136 -0.64 16.11 7.82
N LEU A 137 0.17 16.52 6.82
CA LEU A 137 0.42 15.68 5.63
C LEU A 137 1.09 14.37 6.00
N TRP A 138 2.07 14.39 6.91
CA TRP A 138 2.73 13.18 7.38
C TRP A 138 1.78 12.25 8.15
N GLN A 139 0.97 12.79 9.07
CA GLN A 139 0.07 12.01 9.91
C GLN A 139 -1.02 11.26 9.13
N ARG A 140 -1.43 11.76 7.96
CA ARG A 140 -2.44 11.11 7.13
C ARG A 140 -1.99 9.77 6.55
N ASN A 141 -0.68 9.52 6.48
CA ASN A 141 -0.11 8.23 6.12
C ASN A 141 -0.60 7.68 4.75
N THR A 142 -0.93 8.56 3.81
CA THR A 142 -1.31 8.18 2.44
C THR A 142 -0.21 8.55 1.45
N LEU A 143 -0.09 7.77 0.36
CA LEU A 143 0.90 8.02 -0.67
C LEU A 143 0.73 9.41 -1.31
N LYS A 144 -0.52 9.86 -1.47
CA LYS A 144 -0.83 11.19 -2.00
C LYS A 144 -0.30 12.30 -1.08
N ASP A 145 -0.58 12.20 0.22
CA ASP A 145 -0.12 13.21 1.18
C ASP A 145 1.42 13.20 1.32
N TYR A 146 2.06 12.03 1.16
CA TYR A 146 3.52 11.91 1.10
C TYR A 146 4.13 12.64 -0.10
N LEU A 147 3.60 12.44 -1.31
CA LEU A 147 4.05 13.16 -2.50
C LEU A 147 3.79 14.67 -2.36
N GLN A 148 2.66 15.04 -1.76
CA GLN A 148 2.35 16.44 -1.48
C GLN A 148 3.33 17.04 -0.45
N LEU A 149 3.74 16.28 0.57
CA LEU A 149 4.79 16.69 1.50
C LEU A 149 6.12 16.93 0.79
N CYS A 150 6.52 16.02 -0.10
CA CYS A 150 7.73 16.18 -0.93
C CYS A 150 7.66 17.46 -1.77
N LYS A 151 6.50 17.74 -2.38
CA LYS A 151 6.26 18.96 -3.16
C LYS A 151 6.32 20.22 -2.31
N THR A 152 5.70 20.24 -1.14
CA THR A 152 5.74 21.41 -0.23
C THR A 152 7.17 21.70 0.22
N CYS A 153 7.93 20.67 0.58
CA CYS A 153 9.33 20.84 0.98
C CYS A 153 10.22 21.30 -0.17
N LEU A 154 9.89 20.91 -1.40
CA LEU A 154 10.56 21.42 -2.61
C LEU A 154 10.27 22.90 -2.84
N LEU A 155 9.01 23.34 -2.68
CA LEU A 155 8.63 24.75 -2.82
C LEU A 155 9.35 25.65 -1.79
N ASP A 156 9.49 25.17 -0.55
CA ASP A 156 10.22 25.91 0.50
C ASP A 156 11.73 26.04 0.22
N LEU A 157 12.28 25.19 -0.64
CA LEU A 157 13.68 25.28 -1.09
C LEU A 157 13.85 26.16 -2.32
N GLU A 158 12.78 26.39 -3.08
CA GLU A 158 12.76 27.27 -4.26
C GLU A 158 12.52 28.75 -3.87
N SER A 159 11.94 29.01 -2.69
CA SER A 159 11.67 30.35 -2.14
C SER A 159 12.90 31.02 -1.53
#